data_AF-A0A645G3B3-F1
#
_entry.id   AF-A0A645G3B3-F1
#
_cell.length_a   1.000
_cell.length_b   1.000
_cell.length_c   1.000
_cell.angle_alpha   90.00
_cell.angle_beta   90.00
_cell.angle_gamma   90.00
#
_symmetry.space_group_name_H-M   'P 1'
#
loop_
_entity.id
_entity.type
_entity.pdbx_description
1 polymer ?
#
loop_
_entity_poly.entity_id
_entity_poly.type
_entity_poly.pdbx_seq_one_letter_code
_entity_poly.pdbx_strand_id
1 'polypeptide(L)'
;MPILMDTGGNAGSQASTLIIRGMALSEIEEKDILKVIWKEIRVGLLTGLSLAVVNFIRLALFESASVRINLTVSLSLIAVVVLAKVVGSILPMVAKKMKLDPAMMAGPLMTTVVDAMSLIIYFKIAQILIL
;
A
#
# COMPACT_ATOMS: atom_id res chain seq x y z
N MET A 1 4.22 8.16 -11.67
CA MET A 1 3.47 6.88 -11.64
C MET A 1 4.31 5.71 -11.16
N PRO A 2 5.48 5.38 -11.75
CA PRO A 2 6.25 4.18 -11.35
C PRO A 2 6.54 4.12 -9.85
N ILE A 3 6.95 5.23 -9.25
CA ILE A 3 7.22 5.29 -7.80
C ILE A 3 6.02 4.94 -6.92
N LEU A 4 4.79 5.28 -7.33
CA LEU A 4 3.59 4.95 -6.56
C LEU A 4 3.31 3.45 -6.63
N MET A 5 3.36 2.90 -7.85
CA MET A 5 3.13 1.48 -8.13
C MET A 5 4.18 0.61 -7.43
N ASP A 6 5.46 0.90 -7.64
CA ASP A 6 6.57 0.12 -7.05
C ASP A 6 6.55 0.20 -5.52
N THR A 7 6.35 1.39 -4.95
CA THR A 7 6.31 1.55 -3.49
C THR A 7 5.09 0.87 -2.88
N GLY A 8 3.93 0.99 -3.53
CA GLY A 8 2.71 0.28 -3.15
C GLY A 8 2.91 -1.23 -3.19
N GLY A 9 3.38 -1.78 -4.31
CA GLY A 9 3.65 -3.21 -4.49
C GLY A 9 4.64 -3.76 -3.46
N ASN A 10 5.70 -3.03 -3.16
CA ASN A 10 6.68 -3.41 -2.13
C ASN A 10 6.07 -3.39 -0.72
N ALA A 11 5.32 -2.35 -0.37
CA ALA A 11 4.66 -2.24 0.93
C ALA A 11 3.60 -3.33 1.12
N GLY A 12 2.79 -3.61 0.10
CA GLY A 12 1.80 -4.68 0.10
C GLY A 12 2.41 -6.07 0.18
N SER A 13 3.47 -6.33 -0.60
CA SER A 13 4.23 -7.59 -0.54
C SER A 13 4.84 -7.84 0.85
N GLN A 14 5.37 -6.79 1.48
CA GLN A 14 5.92 -6.87 2.83
C GLN A 14 4.82 -7.23 3.84
N ALA A 15 3.68 -6.54 3.79
CA ALA A 15 2.55 -6.85 4.67
C ALA A 15 2.06 -8.28 4.46
N SER A 16 1.88 -8.70 3.21
CA SER A 16 1.47 -10.06 2.86
C SER A 16 2.41 -11.13 3.40
N THR A 17 3.73 -10.95 3.20
CA THR A 17 4.75 -11.88 3.71
C THR A 17 4.67 -12.03 5.22
N LEU A 18 4.50 -10.92 5.96
CA LEU A 18 4.36 -10.95 7.41
C LEU A 18 3.08 -11.68 7.85
N ILE A 19 1.96 -11.50 7.14
CA ILE A 19 0.71 -12.19 7.45
C ILE A 19 0.81 -13.68 7.14
N ILE A 20 1.34 -14.08 5.98
CA ILE A 20 1.55 -15.48 5.62
C ILE A 20 2.42 -16.17 6.67
N ARG A 21 3.53 -15.54 7.06
CA ARG A 21 4.41 -16.06 8.11
C ARG A 21 3.69 -16.17 9.45
N GLY A 22 2.97 -15.14 9.87
CA GLY A 22 2.21 -15.16 11.12
C GLY A 22 1.14 -16.25 11.14
N MET A 23 0.46 -16.49 10.01
CA MET A 23 -0.48 -17.60 9.87
C MET A 23 0.21 -18.97 9.92
N ALA A 24 1.40 -19.10 9.34
CA ALA A 24 2.18 -20.34 9.37
C ALA A 24 2.72 -20.66 10.77
N LEU A 25 3.06 -19.64 11.56
CA LEU A 25 3.48 -19.76 12.95
C LEU A 25 2.31 -19.84 13.94
N SER A 26 1.06 -19.85 13.47
CA SER A 26 -0.16 -19.79 14.31
C SER A 26 -0.22 -18.57 15.24
N GLU A 27 0.48 -17.49 14.90
CA GLU A 27 0.43 -16.20 15.61
C GLU A 27 -0.75 -15.33 15.15
N ILE A 28 -1.27 -15.60 13.94
CA ILE A 28 -2.39 -14.89 13.33
C ILE A 28 -3.44 -15.89 12.87
N GLU A 29 -4.67 -15.72 13.34
CA GLU A 29 -5.82 -16.49 12.91
C GLU A 29 -6.73 -15.66 12.01
N GLU A 30 -7.62 -16.32 11.25
CA GLU A 30 -8.56 -15.66 10.33
C GLU A 30 -9.50 -14.67 11.05
N LYS A 31 -9.80 -14.92 12.33
CA LYS A 31 -10.63 -14.06 13.18
C LYS A 31 -9.95 -12.72 13.52
N ASP A 32 -8.63 -12.63 13.37
CA ASP A 32 -7.85 -11.42 13.69
C ASP A 32 -7.89 -10.36 12.59
N ILE A 33 -8.66 -10.55 11.52
CA ILE A 33 -8.65 -9.69 10.33
C ILE A 33 -8.81 -8.20 10.66
N LEU A 34 -9.75 -7.84 11.55
CA LEU A 34 -9.96 -6.44 11.94
C LEU A 34 -8.78 -5.88 12.74
N LYS A 35 -8.18 -6.69 13.61
CA LYS A 35 -6.99 -6.32 14.39
C LYS A 35 -5.79 -6.10 13.48
N VAL A 36 -5.63 -6.96 12.47
CA VAL A 36 -4.60 -6.85 11.44
C VAL A 36 -4.79 -5.59 10.60
N ILE A 37 -5.99 -5.33 10.09
CA ILE A 37 -6.31 -4.11 9.33
C ILE A 37 -5.98 -2.86 10.16
N TRP A 38 -6.42 -2.82 11.42
CA TRP A 38 -6.16 -1.67 12.29
C TRP A 38 -4.68 -1.46 12.60
N LYS A 39 -3.91 -2.55 12.74
CA LYS A 39 -2.44 -2.49 12.85
C LYS A 39 -1.83 -1.94 11.56
N GLU A 40 -2.18 -2.51 10.41
CA GLU A 40 -1.55 -2.17 9.13
C GLU A 40 -1.93 -0.77 8.62
N ILE A 41 -3.11 -0.24 8.97
CA ILE A 41 -3.43 1.17 8.72
C ILE A 41 -2.44 2.08 9.47
N ARG A 42 -2.18 1.80 10.77
CA ARG A 42 -1.26 2.62 11.57
C ARG A 42 0.18 2.51 11.09
N VAL A 43 0.65 1.28 10.83
CA VAL A 43 1.99 1.06 10.26
C VAL A 43 2.08 1.72 8.88
N GLY A 44 1.04 1.61 8.06
CA GLY A 44 0.93 2.22 6.74
C GLY A 44 0.97 3.74 6.77
N LEU A 45 0.28 4.39 7.70
CA LEU A 45 0.32 5.83 7.88
C LEU A 45 1.72 6.30 8.28
N LEU A 46 2.36 5.61 9.23
CA LEU A 46 3.73 5.94 9.66
C LEU A 46 4.72 5.77 8.51
N THR A 47 4.70 4.63 7.80
CA THR A 47 5.60 4.41 6.68
C THR A 47 5.29 5.32 5.50
N GLY A 48 4.02 5.55 5.21
CA GLY A 48 3.55 6.40 4.12
C GLY A 48 3.95 7.86 4.34
N LEU A 49 3.79 8.38 5.56
CA LEU A 49 4.20 9.73 5.91
C LEU A 49 5.72 9.91 5.78
N SER A 50 6.51 8.97 6.31
CA SER A 50 7.98 9.00 6.16
C SER A 50 8.40 9.01 4.68
N LEU A 51 7.79 8.14 3.86
CA LEU A 51 8.07 8.08 2.42
C LEU A 51 7.62 9.34 1.69
N ALA A 52 6.46 9.91 2.06
CA ALA A 52 5.93 11.13 1.48
C ALA A 52 6.82 12.34 1.76
N VAL A 53 7.36 12.46 2.97
CA VAL A 53 8.31 13.53 3.33
C VAL A 53 9.59 13.42 2.49
N VAL A 54 10.18 12.22 2.42
CA VAL A 54 11.38 11.97 1.61
C VAL A 54 11.10 12.24 0.13
N ASN A 55 9.95 11.80 -0.38
CA ASN A 55 9.53 12.02 -1.76
C ASN A 55 9.33 13.51 -2.07
N PHE A 56 8.68 14.25 -1.17
CA PHE A 56 8.46 15.69 -1.34
C PHE A 56 9.77 16.46 -1.39
N ILE A 57 10.70 16.18 -0.46
CA ILE A 57 12.04 16.80 -0.43
C ILE A 57 12.79 16.46 -1.72
N ARG A 58 12.79 15.19 -2.13
CA ARG A 58 13.43 14.77 -3.39
C ARG A 58 12.85 15.52 -4.59
N LEU A 59 11.53 15.63 -4.70
CA LEU A 59 10.91 16.37 -5.80
C LEU A 59 11.22 17.87 -5.74
N ALA A 60 11.24 18.48 -4.56
CA ALA A 60 11.56 19.90 -4.40
C ALA A 60 13.02 20.24 -4.75
N LEU A 61 13.96 19.32 -4.52
CA LEU A 61 15.39 19.54 -4.78
C LEU A 61 15.81 19.17 -6.21
N PHE A 62 15.25 18.10 -6.76
CA PHE A 62 15.73 17.51 -8.01
C PHE A 62 14.78 17.69 -9.20
N GLU A 63 13.54 18.12 -8.98
CA GLU A 63 12.57 18.32 -10.05
C GLU A 63 11.98 19.74 -10.02
N SER A 64 11.90 20.38 -11.18
CA SER A 64 11.34 21.74 -11.32
C SER A 64 9.81 21.73 -11.45
N ALA A 65 9.14 20.72 -10.89
CA ALA A 65 7.69 20.60 -10.95
C ALA A 65 7.02 21.61 -10.00
N SER A 66 5.78 21.97 -10.30
CA SER A 66 5.02 22.88 -9.43
C SER A 66 4.77 22.25 -8.06
N VAL A 67 4.68 23.08 -7.01
CA VAL A 67 4.38 22.62 -5.64
C VAL A 67 3.11 21.78 -5.58
N ARG A 68 2.10 22.11 -6.40
CA ARG A 68 0.85 21.34 -6.52
C ARG A 68 1.07 19.91 -7.01
N ILE A 69 1.98 19.71 -7.97
CA ILE A 69 2.35 18.37 -8.45
C ILE A 69 3.09 17.60 -7.36
N ASN A 70 4.05 18.24 -6.69
CA ASN A 70 4.82 17.60 -5.62
C ASN A 70 3.90 17.13 -4.48
N LEU A 71 2.98 18.00 -4.03
CA LEU A 71 1.96 17.63 -3.04
C LEU A 71 1.05 16.50 -3.52
N THR A 72 0.61 16.54 -4.78
CA THR A 72 -0.24 15.50 -5.36
C THR A 72 0.44 14.14 -5.30
N VAL A 73 1.71 14.04 -5.70
CA VAL A 73 2.46 12.79 -5.69
C VAL A 73 2.69 12.31 -4.25
N SER A 74 3.12 13.19 -3.35
CA SER A 74 3.44 12.82 -1.96
C SER A 74 2.19 12.41 -1.17
N LEU A 75 1.05 13.08 -1.35
CA LEU A 75 -0.21 12.68 -0.71
C LEU A 75 -0.75 11.37 -1.28
N SER A 76 -0.65 11.19 -2.60
CA SER A 76 -1.00 9.92 -3.25
C SER A 76 -0.19 8.77 -2.68
N LEU A 77 1.10 8.99 -2.41
CA LEU A 77 1.99 7.97 -1.86
C LEU A 77 1.52 7.48 -0.48
N ILE A 78 1.06 8.37 0.40
CA ILE A 78 0.51 7.98 1.71
C ILE A 78 -0.69 7.06 1.53
N ALA A 79 -1.66 7.48 0.71
CA ALA A 79 -2.88 6.73 0.49
C ALA A 79 -2.61 5.36 -0.17
N VAL A 80 -1.72 5.32 -1.16
CA VAL A 80 -1.30 4.09 -1.83
C VAL A 80 -0.61 3.13 -0.87
N VAL A 81 0.31 3.60 -0.02
CA VAL A 81 1.02 2.75 0.94
C VAL A 81 0.06 2.16 1.97
N VAL A 82 -0.86 2.96 2.51
CA VAL A 82 -1.89 2.49 3.45
C VAL A 82 -2.76 1.43 2.78
N LEU A 83 -3.28 1.73 1.59
CA LEU A 83 -4.13 0.80 0.85
C LEU A 83 -3.39 -0.49 0.52
N ALA A 84 -2.16 -0.41 0.04
CA ALA A 84 -1.38 -1.58 -0.33
C ALA A 84 -1.11 -2.49 0.87
N LYS A 85 -0.82 -1.94 2.05
CA LYS A 85 -0.66 -2.73 3.28
C LYS A 85 -1.96 -3.39 3.73
N VAL A 86 -3.08 -2.69 3.63
CA VAL A 86 -4.40 -3.25 3.93
C VAL A 86 -4.73 -4.39 2.96
N VAL A 87 -4.59 -4.17 1.65
CA VAL A 87 -4.84 -5.20 0.62
C VAL A 87 -3.89 -6.39 0.79
N GLY A 88 -2.59 -6.12 0.95
CA GLY A 88 -1.56 -7.13 1.12
C GLY A 88 -1.74 -7.97 2.38
N SER A 89 -2.30 -7.41 3.46
CA SER A 89 -2.61 -8.16 4.66
C SER A 89 -3.93 -8.93 4.60
N ILE A 90 -4.95 -8.40 3.94
CA ILE A 90 -6.27 -9.05 3.82
C ILE A 90 -6.23 -10.22 2.83
N LEU A 91 -5.56 -10.06 1.69
CA LEU A 91 -5.57 -11.07 0.61
C LEU A 91 -5.19 -12.49 1.09
N PRO A 92 -4.07 -12.69 1.83
CA PRO A 92 -3.71 -14.00 2.37
C PRO A 92 -4.75 -14.56 3.35
N MET A 93 -5.34 -13.71 4.20
CA MET A 93 -6.33 -14.15 5.20
C MET A 93 -7.62 -14.60 4.53
N VAL A 94 -8.07 -13.87 3.51
CA VAL A 94 -9.25 -14.24 2.70
C VAL A 94 -8.98 -15.53 1.92
N ALA A 95 -7.80 -15.66 1.32
CA ALA A 95 -7.39 -16.89 0.63
C ALA A 95 -7.48 -18.11 1.57
N LYS A 96 -6.93 -18.01 2.79
CA LYS A 96 -6.99 -19.07 3.79
C LYS A 96 -8.44 -19.44 4.16
N LYS A 97 -9.30 -18.44 4.39
CA LYS A 97 -10.73 -18.64 4.66
C LYS A 97 -11.47 -19.35 3.52
N MET A 98 -11.06 -19.08 2.28
CA MET A 98 -11.57 -19.75 1.08
C MET A 98 -10.93 -21.12 0.82
N LYS A 99 -10.03 -21.60 1.71
CA LYS A 99 -9.24 -22.84 1.55
C LYS A 99 -8.33 -22.82 0.31
N LEU A 100 -7.89 -21.63 -0.10
CA LEU A 100 -6.90 -21.41 -1.17
C LEU A 100 -5.51 -21.22 -0.55
N ASP A 101 -4.46 -21.46 -1.35
CA ASP A 101 -3.08 -21.20 -0.93
C ASP A 101 -2.82 -19.68 -0.81
N PRO A 102 -2.53 -19.15 0.40
CA PRO A 102 -2.27 -17.74 0.61
C PRO A 102 -1.03 -17.22 -0.15
N ALA A 103 -0.03 -18.08 -0.38
CA ALA A 103 1.20 -17.70 -1.07
C ALA A 103 0.96 -17.47 -2.58
N MET A 104 0.04 -18.23 -3.18
CA MET A 104 -0.31 -18.09 -4.60
C MET A 104 -1.06 -16.78 -4.87
N MET A 105 -1.95 -16.37 -3.95
CA MET A 105 -2.75 -15.14 -4.12
C MET A 105 -1.97 -13.86 -3.81
N ALA A 106 -0.98 -13.94 -2.92
CA ALA A 106 -0.17 -12.82 -2.48
C ALA A 106 0.78 -12.24 -3.54
N GLY A 107 1.05 -12.98 -4.62
CA GLY A 107 1.97 -12.56 -5.68
C GLY A 107 1.28 -11.68 -6.74
N PRO A 108 1.07 -12.15 -7.98
CA PRO A 108 0.63 -11.30 -9.10
C PRO A 108 -0.70 -10.57 -8.90
N LEU A 109 -1.63 -11.17 -8.12
CA LEU A 109 -2.94 -10.57 -7.89
C LEU A 109 -2.82 -9.31 -7.03
N MET A 110 -1.94 -9.33 -6.01
CA MET A 110 -1.75 -8.19 -5.11
C MET A 110 -1.21 -6.98 -5.89
N THR A 111 -0.16 -7.15 -6.68
CA THR A 111 0.41 -6.05 -7.47
C THR A 111 -0.59 -5.48 -8.47
N THR A 112 -1.35 -6.35 -9.15
CA THR A 112 -2.40 -5.92 -10.10
C THR A 112 -3.47 -5.05 -9.43
N VAL A 113 -3.95 -5.46 -8.25
CA VAL A 113 -4.95 -4.70 -7.49
C VAL A 113 -4.36 -3.36 -7.01
N VAL A 114 -3.14 -3.37 -6.49
CA VAL A 114 -2.47 -2.16 -6.01
C VAL A 114 -2.22 -1.18 -7.15
N ASP A 115 -1.85 -1.65 -8.34
CA ASP A 115 -1.61 -0.81 -9.52
C ASP A 115 -2.89 -0.09 -9.97
N ALA A 116 -3.99 -0.83 -10.09
CA ALA A 116 -5.28 -0.26 -10.44
C ALA A 116 -5.75 0.79 -9.42
N MET A 117 -5.65 0.46 -8.13
CA MET A 117 -6.05 1.37 -7.05
C MET A 117 -5.13 2.59 -6.96
N SER A 118 -3.84 2.44 -7.24
CA SER A 118 -2.87 3.54 -7.24
C SER A 118 -3.18 4.57 -8.31
N LEU A 119 -3.57 4.13 -9.52
CA LEU A 119 -4.03 5.02 -10.58
C LEU A 119 -5.28 5.80 -10.15
N ILE A 120 -6.28 5.11 -9.58
CA ILE A 120 -7.52 5.75 -9.13
C ILE A 120 -7.21 6.80 -8.05
N ILE A 121 -6.41 6.45 -7.05
CA ILE A 121 -6.02 7.37 -5.96
C ILE A 121 -5.31 8.60 -6.52
N TYR A 122 -4.31 8.39 -7.38
CA TYR A 122 -3.54 9.49 -7.95
C TYR A 122 -4.44 10.44 -8.75
N PHE A 123 -5.26 9.91 -9.67
CA PHE A 123 -6.12 10.76 -10.49
C PHE A 123 -7.16 11.51 -9.66
N LYS A 124 -7.68 10.90 -8.58
CA LYS A 124 -8.60 11.59 -7.67
C LYS A 124 -7.93 12.73 -6.92
N ILE A 125 -6.71 12.55 -6.43
CA ILE A 125 -5.98 13.61 -5.73
C ILE A 125 -5.54 14.70 -6.72
N ALA A 126 -5.08 14.32 -7.91
CA ALA A 126 -4.73 15.26 -8.97
C ALA A 126 -5.93 16.11 -9.40
N GLN A 127 -7.13 15.51 -9.50
CA GLN A 127 -8.36 16.22 -9.80
C GLN A 127 -8.71 17.29 -8.74
N ILE A 128 -8.34 17.07 -7.48
CA ILE A 128 -8.65 18.01 -6.38
C ILE A 128 -7.60 19.13 -6.28
N LEU A 129 -6.34 18.85 -6.59
CA LEU A 129 -5.22 19.75 -6.33
C LEU A 129 -4.67 20.48 -7.57
N ILE A 130 -4.87 19.92 -8.75
CA ILE A 130 -4.29 20.44 -10.01
C ILE A 130 -5.38 21.02 -10.92
N LEU A 131 -6.48 20.29 -11.10
CA LEU A 131 -7.65 20.70 -11.89
C LEU A 131 -8.59 21.55 -11.04
#